data_AF-A0A6V7LDU4-F1
#
_entry.id   AF-A0A6V7LDU4-F1
#
_cell.length_a   1.000
_cell.length_b   1.000
_cell.length_c   1.000
_cell.angle_alpha   90.00
_cell.angle_beta   90.00
_cell.angle_gamma   90.00
#
_symmetry.space_group_name_H-M   'P 1'
#
loop_
_entity.id
_entity.type
_entity.pdbx_description
1 polymer ?
#
loop_
_entity_poly.entity_id
_entity_poly.type
_entity_poly.pdbx_seq_one_letter_code
_entity_poly.pdbx_strand_id
1 'polypeptide(L)' 'PIAGHANLCPGSISTKPQELDTLLSTVKHEILHALGFSVSLYAFYRDDNGHPRTPRRSETGKPPLNE' A
#
# COMPACT_ATOMS: atom_id res chain seq x y z
N PRO A 1 -4.38 -2.21 -8.60
CA PRO A 1 -4.21 -3.61 -8.16
C PRO A 1 -5.42 -4.45 -8.56
N ILE A 2 -5.20 -5.69 -9.01
CA ILE A 2 -6.27 -6.63 -9.38
C ILE A 2 -6.61 -7.55 -8.20
N ALA A 3 -5.60 -7.97 -7.44
CA ALA A 3 -5.75 -8.74 -6.21
C ALA A 3 -4.58 -8.45 -5.25
N GLY A 4 -4.77 -8.74 -3.96
CA GLY A 4 -3.76 -8.67 -2.91
C GLY A 4 -4.16 -9.57 -1.75
N HIS A 5 -3.19 -9.99 -0.94
CA HIS A 5 -3.44 -10.79 0.25
C HIS A 5 -2.64 -10.24 1.42
N ALA A 6 -3.13 -10.49 2.63
CA ALA A 6 -2.42 -10.25 3.87
C ALA A 6 -2.69 -11.41 4.81
N ASN A 7 -1.67 -11.81 5.58
CA ASN A 7 -1.78 -12.86 6.58
C ASN A 7 -1.59 -12.25 7.97
N LEU A 8 -2.45 -12.62 8.91
CA LEU A 8 -2.36 -12.17 10.29
C LEU A 8 -1.93 -13.35 11.17
N CYS A 9 -0.90 -13.17 11.99
CA CYS A 9 -0.45 -14.21 12.92
C CYS A 9 -1.44 -14.34 14.08
N PRO A 10 -2.11 -15.49 14.27
CA PRO A 10 -3.13 -15.64 15.32
C PRO A 10 -2.60 -15.38 16.72
N GLY A 11 -1.34 -15.75 17.01
CA GLY A 11 -0.70 -15.53 18.31
C GLY A 11 -0.30 -14.07 18.58
N SER A 12 -0.32 -13.22 17.57
CA SER A 12 -0.04 -11.78 17.69
C SER A 12 -1.32 -10.93 17.70
N ILE A 13 -2.49 -11.56 17.65
CA ILE A 13 -3.80 -10.90 17.67
C ILE A 13 -4.43 -11.09 19.05
N SER A 14 -4.67 -9.98 19.74
CA SER A 14 -5.47 -9.97 20.97
C SER A 14 -6.90 -9.53 20.65
N THR A 15 -7.88 -10.26 21.16
CA THR A 15 -9.30 -9.90 21.06
C THR A 15 -9.81 -9.18 22.31
N LYS A 16 -8.90 -8.79 23.21
CA LYS A 16 -9.24 -7.99 24.38
C LYS A 16 -9.76 -6.62 23.92
N PRO A 17 -10.81 -6.06 24.55
CA PRO A 17 -11.39 -4.79 24.14
C PRO A 17 -10.39 -3.64 24.02
N GLN A 18 -9.37 -3.61 24.89
CA GLN A 18 -8.34 -2.56 24.89
C GLN A 18 -7.39 -2.62 23.69
N GLU A 19 -7.27 -3.79 23.05
CA GLU A 19 -6.34 -4.02 21.92
C GLU A 19 -7.08 -4.06 20.57
N LEU A 20 -8.41 -3.99 20.58
CA LEU A 20 -9.24 -4.07 19.39
C LEU A 20 -8.97 -2.91 18.41
N ASP A 21 -8.81 -1.69 18.91
CA ASP A 21 -8.52 -0.53 18.05
C ASP A 21 -7.18 -0.67 17.33
N THR A 22 -6.16 -1.20 18.03
CA THR A 22 -4.86 -1.50 17.44
C THR A 22 -4.99 -2.57 16.36
N LEU A 23 -5.70 -3.66 16.65
CA LEU A 23 -5.97 -4.73 15.67
C LEU A 23 -6.66 -4.18 14.42
N LEU A 24 -7.72 -3.38 14.59
CA LEU A 24 -8.43 -2.77 13.47
C LEU A 24 -7.54 -1.83 12.66
N SER A 25 -6.64 -1.09 13.31
CA SER A 25 -5.64 -0.25 12.64
C SER A 25 -4.68 -1.09 11.79
N THR A 26 -4.17 -2.19 12.33
CA THR A 26 -3.30 -3.13 11.59
C THR A 26 -4.02 -3.73 10.39
N VAL A 27 -5.27 -4.18 10.54
CA VAL A 27 -6.03 -4.73 9.40
C VAL A 27 -6.24 -3.66 8.32
N LYS A 28 -6.56 -2.42 8.69
CA LYS A 28 -6.67 -1.31 7.73
C LYS A 28 -5.35 -1.05 7.00
N HIS A 29 -4.22 -1.09 7.71
CA HIS A 29 -2.88 -0.93 7.14
C HIS A 29 -2.59 -2.00 6.08
N GLU A 30 -2.86 -3.27 6.38
CA GLU A 30 -2.63 -4.37 5.44
C GLU A 30 -3.59 -4.33 4.24
N ILE A 31 -4.85 -3.93 4.44
CA ILE A 31 -5.79 -3.71 3.32
C ILE A 31 -5.28 -2.58 2.41
N LEU A 32 -4.76 -1.49 2.96
CA LEU A 32 -4.17 -0.41 2.15
C LEU A 32 -2.99 -0.91 1.32
N HIS A 33 -2.13 -1.76 1.90
CA HIS A 33 -1.06 -2.42 1.15
C HIS A 33 -1.60 -3.28 0.00
N ALA A 34 -2.64 -4.09 0.23
CA ALA A 34 -3.30 -4.87 -0.82
C ALA A 34 -3.94 -3.98 -1.92
N LEU A 35 -4.39 -2.78 -1.56
CA LEU A 35 -4.88 -1.75 -2.48
C LEU A 35 -3.75 -1.00 -3.23
N GLY A 36 -2.49 -1.40 -3.04
CA GLY A 36 -1.34 -0.85 -3.76
C GLY A 36 -0.75 0.41 -3.12
N PHE A 37 -1.14 0.72 -1.87
CA PHE A 37 -0.44 1.75 -1.11
C PHE A 37 0.86 1.19 -0.57
N SER A 38 1.98 1.46 -1.24
CA SER A 38 3.31 1.09 -0.78
C SER A 38 4.31 2.18 -1.15
N VAL A 39 5.34 2.35 -0.31
CA VAL A 39 6.48 3.22 -0.62
C VAL A 39 7.19 2.79 -1.92
N SER A 40 7.27 1.49 -2.20
CA SER A 40 7.86 0.97 -3.45
C SER A 40 7.05 1.33 -4.69
N LEU A 41 5.77 1.67 -4.52
CA LEU A 41 4.87 2.06 -5.61
C LEU A 41 4.72 3.58 -5.72
N TYR A 42 5.32 4.37 -4.82
CA TYR A 42 5.21 5.84 -4.83
C TYR A 42 5.57 6.44 -6.19
N ALA A 43 6.60 5.89 -6.84
CA ALA A 43 7.02 6.34 -8.16
C ALA A 43 5.87 6.25 -9.18
N PHE A 44 4.90 5.36 -9.02
CA PHE A 44 3.75 5.22 -9.92
C PHE A 44 2.58 6.15 -9.60
N TYR A 45 2.58 6.84 -8.46
CA TYR A 45 1.44 7.65 -8.01
C TYR A 45 1.24 8.91 -8.86
N ARG A 46 0.01 9.44 -8.75
CA ARG A 46 -0.44 10.67 -9.41
C ARG A 46 -0.90 11.69 -8.39
N ASP A 47 -0.87 12.97 -8.76
CA ASP A 47 -1.47 14.05 -8.00
C ASP A 47 -2.98 14.12 -8.22
N ASP A 48 -3.63 15.09 -7.57
CA ASP A 48 -5.08 15.28 -7.61
C ASP A 48 -5.58 15.71 -8.99
N ASN A 49 -4.68 16.24 -9.83
CA ASN A 49 -4.94 16.54 -11.24
C ASN A 49 -4.63 15.36 -12.16
N GLY A 50 -4.19 14.23 -11.62
CA GLY A 50 -3.84 13.04 -12.37
C GLY A 50 -2.43 13.06 -12.99
N HIS A 51 -1.60 14.06 -12.71
CA HIS A 51 -0.22 14.10 -13.24
C HIS A 51 0.70 13.15 -12.45
N PRO A 52 1.69 12.51 -13.11
CA PRO A 52 2.69 11.71 -12.42
C PRO A 52 3.42 12.48 -11.32
N ARG A 53 3.55 11.90 -10.12
CA ARG A 53 4.33 12.51 -9.02
C ARG A 53 5.85 12.38 -9.21
N THR A 54 6.29 11.56 -10.15
CA THR A 54 7.72 11.42 -10.53
C THR A 54 7.85 11.38 -12.05
N PRO A 55 9.03 11.73 -12.60
CA PRO A 55 9.27 11.71 -14.05
C PRO A 55 8.94 10.36 -14.71
N ARG A 56 8.52 10.40 -15.98
CA ARG A 56 8.23 9.21 -16.81
C ARG A 56 9.20 9.15 -17.97
N ARG A 57 9.68 7.95 -18.32
CA ARG A 57 10.42 7.71 -19.57
C ARG A 57 9.47 7.91 -20.75
N SER A 58 9.88 8.67 -21.76
CA SER A 58 9.07 8.97 -22.96
C SER A 58 8.56 7.71 -23.65
N GLU A 59 9.42 6.69 -23.76
CA GLU A 59 9.13 5.48 -24.51
C GLU A 59 8.14 4.54 -23.81
N THR A 60 8.15 4.49 -22.47
CA THR A 60 7.40 3.48 -21.70
C THR A 60 6.29 4.04 -20.84
N GLY A 61 6.30 5.35 -20.56
CA GLY A 61 5.37 5.97 -19.63
C GLY A 61 5.54 5.51 -18.18
N LYS A 62 6.65 4.83 -17.85
CA LYS A 62 6.96 4.32 -16.50
C LYS A 62 8.02 5.18 -15.79
N PRO A 63 8.04 5.20 -14.44
CA PRO A 63 9.13 5.81 -13.69
C PRO A 63 10.48 5.13 -13.97
N PRO A 64 11.60 5.86 -13.87
CA PRO A 64 12.91 5.24 -13.75
C PRO A 64 13.02 4.59 -12.37
N LEU A 65 12.93 3.26 -12.31
CA LEU A 65 13.23 2.49 -11.11
C LEU A 65 14.72 2.16 -11.11
N ASN A 66 15.36 2.22 -9.94
CA ASN A 66 16.67 1.59 -9.75
C ASN A 66 16.40 0.08 -9.71
N GLU A 67 16.86 -0.64 -10.75
CA GLU A 67 16.86 -2.11 -10.78
C GLU A 67 18.07 -2.65 -10.02
#